data_AF-A0AAU4KY84-F1
#
_entry.id   AF-A0AAU4KY84-F1
#
_cell.length_a   1.000
_cell.length_b   1.000
_cell.length_c   1.000
_cell.angle_alpha   90.00
_cell.angle_beta   90.00
_cell.angle_gamma   90.00
#
_symmetry.space_group_name_H-M   'P 1'
#
loop_
_entity.id
_entity.type
_entity.pdbx_description
1 polymer ?
#
loop_
_entity_poly.entity_id
_entity_poly.type
_entity_poly.pdbx_seq_one_letter_code
_entity_poly.pdbx_strand_id
1 'polypeptide(L)'
;MKTAIGRSVFASFAALCLLGALPTSSHATETEKSASDSARPDDFDIYVVMSNDAYIEKFGAKKAIAEGLPVSGVTPSVASGTAQGRSTVPDPTIPWHHIYWTAIDWDGHDIPSRRGNADFGVKHACSKHNACEKKVITAAYNGNADRHPRPTRYEYDAVVATSQGGIRLTVTSVAEQGTYGPGPTAPHTPDGRPIGTVTVFCRGQTVCPDWVNDL
;
A
#
# COMPACT_ATOMS: atom_id res chain seq x y z
N MET A 1 -51.37 -21.37 -11.31
CA MET A 1 -51.76 -19.94 -11.19
C MET A 1 -50.76 -19.13 -12.03
N LYS A 2 -51.17 -18.73 -13.24
CA LYS A 2 -51.41 -17.33 -13.68
C LYS A 2 -50.11 -16.49 -13.80
N THR A 3 -49.55 -16.35 -15.01
CA THR A 3 -49.50 -15.14 -15.91
C THR A 3 -48.51 -14.06 -15.44
N ALA A 4 -47.76 -13.28 -16.24
CA ALA A 4 -47.74 -12.85 -17.66
C ALA A 4 -46.29 -12.38 -18.01
N ILE A 5 -45.71 -12.59 -19.19
CA ILE A 5 -45.80 -11.82 -20.47
C ILE A 5 -45.73 -10.29 -20.31
N GLY A 6 -44.64 -9.69 -20.81
CA GLY A 6 -44.52 -8.27 -21.12
C GLY A 6 -43.51 -8.04 -22.26
N ARG A 7 -44.01 -7.71 -23.45
CA ARG A 7 -43.28 -7.27 -24.66
C ARG A 7 -43.68 -5.81 -24.94
N SER A 8 -42.73 -5.00 -25.40
CA SER A 8 -42.84 -3.75 -26.20
C SER A 8 -41.39 -3.41 -26.60
N VAL A 9 -40.86 -3.40 -27.83
CA VAL A 9 -41.21 -3.00 -29.22
C VAL A 9 -41.22 -1.48 -29.50
N PHE A 10 -40.42 -1.11 -30.52
CA PHE A 10 -40.29 0.14 -31.30
C PHE A 10 -39.51 1.30 -30.63
N ALA A 11 -38.66 2.08 -31.32
CA ALA A 11 -38.72 2.49 -32.72
C ALA A 11 -37.34 2.72 -33.35
N SER A 12 -37.33 2.56 -34.67
CA SER A 12 -36.29 2.88 -35.65
C SER A 12 -36.48 4.32 -36.13
N PHE A 13 -35.39 5.07 -36.38
CA PHE A 13 -35.40 6.23 -37.29
C PHE A 13 -34.13 6.28 -38.13
N ALA A 14 -34.36 6.43 -39.42
CA ALA A 14 -33.44 6.51 -40.55
C ALA A 14 -32.66 7.84 -40.55
N ALA A 15 -31.37 7.82 -40.93
CA ALA A 15 -30.83 8.23 -42.24
C ALA A 15 -30.84 9.75 -42.53
N LEU A 16 -29.66 10.32 -42.77
CA LEU A 16 -29.45 11.17 -43.94
C LEU A 16 -27.94 11.34 -44.25
N CYS A 17 -27.59 10.99 -45.48
CA CYS A 17 -26.32 11.30 -46.15
C CYS A 17 -26.17 12.82 -46.35
N LEU A 18 -24.94 13.33 -46.33
CA LEU A 18 -24.54 14.34 -47.31
C LEU A 18 -23.04 14.22 -47.62
N LEU A 19 -22.77 13.96 -48.90
CA LEU A 19 -21.46 14.07 -49.54
C LEU A 19 -21.05 15.54 -49.62
N GLY A 20 -19.75 15.81 -49.43
CA GLY A 20 -19.09 17.06 -49.80
C GLY A 20 -17.60 16.81 -49.99
N ALA A 21 -17.10 17.03 -51.19
CA ALA A 21 -15.76 16.67 -51.66
C ALA A 21 -14.75 17.83 -51.60
N LEU A 22 -13.50 17.49 -51.21
CA LEU A 22 -12.20 17.92 -51.77
C LEU A 22 -11.85 19.45 -51.80
N PRO A 23 -10.60 19.85 -52.14
CA PRO A 23 -9.50 20.02 -51.18
C PRO A 23 -8.92 21.45 -51.23
N THR A 24 -8.29 21.92 -50.15
CA THR A 24 -7.37 23.06 -50.25
C THR A 24 -6.04 22.73 -49.58
N SER A 25 -5.07 22.48 -50.45
CA SER A 25 -3.65 22.54 -50.16
C SER A 25 -3.32 23.92 -49.60
N SER A 26 -2.73 23.95 -48.41
CA SER A 26 -1.91 25.08 -47.98
C SER A 26 -0.72 24.52 -47.23
N HIS A 27 0.45 24.83 -47.79
CA HIS A 27 1.77 24.53 -47.28
C HIS A 27 1.91 24.99 -45.82
N ALA A 28 1.93 24.04 -44.89
CA ALA A 28 2.52 24.25 -43.58
C ALA A 28 4.00 23.85 -43.68
N THR A 29 4.85 24.85 -43.56
CA THR A 29 6.29 24.76 -43.38
C THR A 29 6.61 23.84 -42.20
N GLU A 30 7.14 22.66 -42.49
CA GLU A 30 7.87 21.83 -41.54
C GLU A 30 9.12 22.61 -41.11
N THR A 31 8.99 23.38 -40.03
CA THR A 31 10.13 23.67 -39.19
C THR A 31 10.30 22.45 -38.29
N GLU A 32 11.07 21.48 -38.78
CA GLU A 32 11.66 20.44 -37.94
C GLU A 32 12.57 21.13 -36.92
N LYS A 33 11.97 21.63 -35.83
CA LYS A 33 12.69 21.81 -34.59
C LYS A 33 12.92 20.41 -34.06
N SER A 34 14.04 19.83 -34.48
CA SER A 34 14.71 18.71 -33.83
C SER A 34 14.98 19.09 -32.37
N ALA A 35 13.95 18.93 -31.54
CA ALA A 35 14.10 18.72 -30.12
C ALA A 35 14.33 17.22 -29.97
N SER A 36 15.57 16.83 -30.28
CA SER A 36 16.26 15.71 -29.64
C SER A 36 16.33 16.02 -28.13
N ASP A 37 15.19 16.03 -27.46
CA ASP A 37 15.13 15.79 -26.03
C ASP A 37 15.12 14.28 -25.90
N SER A 38 16.34 13.75 -25.92
CA SER A 38 16.62 12.39 -25.51
C SER A 38 16.17 12.28 -24.06
N ALA A 39 14.92 11.89 -23.87
CA ALA A 39 14.46 11.29 -22.63
C ALA A 39 15.46 10.16 -22.34
N ARG A 40 16.37 10.45 -21.41
CA ARG A 40 17.31 9.48 -20.85
C ARG A 40 16.47 8.29 -20.38
N PRO A 41 16.62 7.08 -20.96
CA PRO A 41 15.79 5.92 -20.61
C PRO A 41 16.18 5.28 -19.26
N ASP A 42 16.83 6.04 -18.38
CA ASP A 42 17.49 5.59 -17.17
C ASP A 42 17.16 6.46 -15.94
N ASP A 43 16.06 7.22 -15.97
CA ASP A 43 15.40 7.67 -14.73
C ASP A 43 14.75 6.46 -14.06
N PHE A 44 15.55 5.67 -13.35
CA PHE A 44 15.03 4.64 -12.47
C PHE A 44 14.13 5.32 -11.46
N ASP A 45 12.81 5.18 -11.61
CA ASP A 45 11.82 5.64 -10.65
C ASP A 45 12.26 5.18 -9.25
N ILE A 46 12.83 6.09 -8.45
CA ILE A 46 13.21 5.77 -7.07
C ILE A 46 11.92 5.58 -6.29
N TYR A 47 11.67 4.33 -5.91
CA TYR A 47 10.53 3.98 -5.09
C TYR A 47 10.81 4.28 -3.62
N VAL A 48 9.84 4.94 -2.98
CA VAL A 48 9.89 5.24 -1.55
C VAL A 48 8.62 4.70 -0.91
N VAL A 49 8.79 3.91 0.15
CA VAL A 49 7.69 3.49 1.01
C VAL A 49 7.48 4.49 2.15
N MET A 50 6.24 4.94 2.36
CA MET A 50 5.89 5.91 3.40
C MET A 50 4.44 5.69 3.85
N SER A 51 4.09 6.09 5.08
CA SER A 51 2.69 6.07 5.54
C SER A 51 1.82 7.00 4.69
N ASN A 52 0.49 6.79 4.73
CA ASN A 52 -0.46 7.69 4.07
C ASN A 52 -0.29 9.15 4.52
N ASP A 53 -0.09 9.38 5.82
CA ASP A 53 0.12 10.71 6.38
C ASP A 53 1.40 11.37 5.83
N ALA A 54 2.50 10.63 5.78
CA ALA A 54 3.76 11.13 5.22
C ALA A 54 3.64 11.43 3.71
N TYR A 55 2.85 10.63 2.99
CA TYR A 55 2.54 10.91 1.58
C TYR A 55 1.73 12.20 1.43
N ILE A 56 0.69 12.38 2.25
CA ILE A 56 -0.16 13.58 2.25
C ILE A 56 0.64 14.82 2.62
N GLU A 57 1.53 14.72 3.61
CA GLU A 57 2.43 15.81 4.01
C GLU A 57 3.35 16.20 2.85
N LYS A 58 3.94 15.21 2.16
CA LYS A 58 4.91 15.45 1.10
C LYS A 58 4.30 15.96 -0.21
N PHE A 59 3.19 15.37 -0.66
CA PHE A 59 2.61 15.62 -1.99
C PHE A 59 1.28 16.39 -1.95
N GLY A 60 0.72 16.58 -0.76
CA GLY A 60 -0.53 17.31 -0.53
C GLY A 60 -1.78 16.44 -0.68
N ALA A 61 -2.82 16.80 0.09
CA ALA A 61 -4.11 16.10 0.10
C ALA A 61 -4.77 15.99 -1.28
N LYS A 62 -4.67 17.02 -2.13
CA LYS A 62 -5.25 16.99 -3.49
C LYS A 62 -4.66 15.86 -4.33
N LYS A 63 -3.34 15.66 -4.26
CA LYS A 63 -2.65 14.59 -4.98
C LYS A 63 -3.03 13.23 -4.38
N ALA A 64 -3.05 13.12 -3.06
CA ALA A 64 -3.47 11.91 -2.35
C ALA A 64 -4.88 11.45 -2.79
N ILE A 65 -5.85 12.37 -2.85
CA ILE A 65 -7.21 12.08 -3.33
C ILE A 65 -7.19 11.62 -4.80
N ALA A 66 -6.43 12.29 -5.66
CA ALA A 66 -6.33 11.93 -7.07
C ALA A 66 -5.73 10.53 -7.28
N GLU A 67 -4.85 10.09 -6.39
CA GLU A 67 -4.25 8.75 -6.38
C GLU A 67 -5.09 7.72 -5.58
N GLY A 68 -6.26 8.13 -5.07
CA GLY A 68 -7.21 7.24 -4.40
C GLY A 68 -6.90 6.96 -2.92
N LEU A 69 -6.05 7.75 -2.26
CA LEU A 69 -5.82 7.62 -0.82
C LEU A 69 -6.96 8.21 0.00
N PRO A 70 -7.35 7.55 1.11
CA PRO A 70 -8.27 8.13 2.07
C PRO A 70 -7.58 9.31 2.77
N VAL A 71 -8.23 10.47 2.78
CA VAL A 71 -7.73 11.65 3.50
C VAL A 71 -8.69 11.94 4.65
N SER A 72 -8.45 11.30 5.79
CA SER A 72 -9.15 11.61 7.04
C SER A 72 -8.50 12.85 7.67
N GLY A 73 -9.29 13.70 8.34
CA GLY A 73 -8.87 15.00 8.88
C GLY A 73 -7.48 14.97 9.53
N VAL A 74 -6.53 15.63 8.87
CA VAL A 74 -5.10 15.61 9.17
C VAL A 74 -4.86 16.10 10.59
N THR A 75 -4.51 15.20 11.50
CA THR A 75 -3.79 15.55 12.73
C THR A 75 -2.30 15.30 12.48
N PRO A 76 -1.40 16.25 12.80
CA PRO A 76 0.02 16.09 12.50
C PRO A 76 0.60 14.88 13.25
N SER A 77 1.14 13.90 12.50
CA SER A 77 1.90 12.79 13.06
C SER A 77 3.29 13.28 13.47
N VAL A 78 3.70 13.00 14.72
CA VAL A 78 5.05 13.33 15.21
C VAL A 78 5.98 12.17 14.85
N ALA A 79 6.77 12.34 13.80
CA ALA A 79 7.69 11.31 13.32
C ALA A 79 8.73 10.91 14.41
N SER A 80 8.68 9.65 14.87
CA SER A 80 9.73 9.04 15.67
C SER A 80 10.59 8.12 14.80
N GLY A 81 11.83 8.55 14.54
CA GLY A 81 12.80 7.77 13.77
C GLY A 81 13.33 6.54 14.53
N THR A 82 13.56 5.43 13.82
CA THR A 82 14.33 4.29 14.35
C THR A 82 15.31 3.70 13.34
N ALA A 83 16.47 3.30 13.87
CA ALA A 83 17.65 2.81 13.19
C ALA A 83 17.44 1.54 12.35
N GLN A 84 18.23 1.42 11.26
CA GLN A 84 18.23 0.32 10.30
C GLN A 84 19.04 -0.87 10.82
N GLY A 85 18.42 -2.05 10.79
CA GLY A 85 19.09 -3.35 10.91
C GLY A 85 18.52 -4.24 9.82
N ARG A 86 19.41 -4.82 8.99
CA ARG A 86 19.06 -5.74 7.90
C ARG A 86 18.74 -7.11 8.50
N SER A 87 17.62 -7.72 8.12
CA SER A 87 17.24 -9.05 8.60
C SER A 87 17.57 -10.12 7.55
N THR A 88 18.23 -11.20 7.97
CA THR A 88 18.52 -12.40 7.16
C THR A 88 17.45 -13.48 7.38
N VAL A 89 17.47 -14.49 6.51
CA VAL A 89 16.61 -15.70 6.51
C VAL A 89 16.40 -16.29 7.92
N PRO A 90 15.18 -16.74 8.31
CA PRO A 90 14.89 -17.13 9.70
C PRO A 90 15.56 -18.43 10.15
N ASP A 91 16.38 -18.37 11.20
CA ASP A 91 16.93 -19.53 11.93
C ASP A 91 15.81 -20.31 12.66
N PRO A 92 15.72 -21.65 12.52
CA PRO A 92 14.69 -22.49 13.16
C PRO A 92 14.72 -22.46 14.70
N THR A 93 15.87 -22.18 15.33
CA THR A 93 16.08 -22.26 16.79
C THR A 93 15.54 -21.06 17.57
N ILE A 94 15.29 -19.93 16.88
CA ILE A 94 14.82 -18.71 17.51
C ILE A 94 13.36 -18.89 17.94
N PRO A 95 12.93 -18.64 19.18
CA PRO A 95 11.53 -18.82 19.56
C PRO A 95 10.59 -17.83 18.83
N TRP A 96 9.31 -18.18 18.66
CA TRP A 96 8.34 -17.35 17.95
C TRP A 96 8.21 -15.94 18.54
N HIS A 97 8.37 -15.80 19.86
CA HIS A 97 8.20 -14.55 20.58
C HIS A 97 9.44 -13.64 20.51
N HIS A 98 10.54 -14.10 19.91
CA HIS A 98 11.73 -13.26 19.72
C HIS A 98 11.36 -12.01 18.92
N ILE A 99 11.71 -10.84 19.44
CA ILE A 99 11.46 -9.54 18.82
C ILE A 99 12.69 -9.17 17.97
N TYR A 100 12.51 -8.99 16.66
CA TYR A 100 13.59 -8.51 15.82
C TYR A 100 13.74 -6.98 15.91
N TRP A 101 12.61 -6.27 15.90
CA TRP A 101 12.58 -4.83 16.08
C TRP A 101 11.21 -4.40 16.62
N THR A 102 11.11 -3.11 16.90
CA THR A 102 9.91 -2.48 17.43
C THR A 102 9.70 -1.15 16.71
N ALA A 103 8.43 -0.81 16.47
CA ALA A 103 7.99 0.52 16.09
C ALA A 103 7.09 1.08 17.20
N ILE A 104 6.97 2.41 17.27
CA ILE A 104 5.98 3.09 18.08
C ILE A 104 4.96 3.68 17.11
N ASP A 105 3.67 3.43 17.34
CA ASP A 105 2.63 4.00 16.48
C ASP A 105 2.28 5.45 16.84
N TRP A 106 1.38 6.05 16.05
CA TRP A 106 0.93 7.44 16.20
C TRP A 106 0.36 7.79 17.58
N ASP A 107 -0.13 6.80 18.34
CA ASP A 107 -0.73 6.98 19.68
C ASP A 107 0.21 6.48 20.79
N GLY A 108 1.50 6.28 20.46
CA GLY A 108 2.52 5.88 21.43
C GLY A 108 2.52 4.40 21.79
N HIS A 109 1.78 3.55 21.07
CA HIS A 109 1.74 2.11 21.36
C HIS A 109 2.97 1.38 20.82
N ASP A 110 3.45 0.43 21.62
CA ASP A 110 4.52 -0.50 21.26
C ASP A 110 4.05 -1.52 20.23
N ILE A 111 4.66 -1.53 19.04
CA ILE A 111 4.39 -2.49 17.97
C ILE A 111 5.65 -3.35 17.73
N PRO A 112 5.85 -4.44 18.49
CA PRO A 112 6.97 -5.35 18.27
C PRO A 112 6.77 -6.18 17.00
N SER A 113 7.77 -6.23 16.12
CA SER A 113 7.80 -7.18 15.01
C SER A 113 8.56 -8.42 15.46
N ARG A 114 7.79 -9.44 15.86
CA ARG A 114 8.31 -10.73 16.32
C ARG A 114 8.63 -11.64 15.15
N ARG A 115 9.54 -12.60 15.37
CA ARG A 115 9.75 -13.73 14.45
C ARG A 115 8.41 -14.34 14.04
N GLY A 116 7.56 -14.61 15.02
CA GLY A 116 6.25 -15.21 14.80
C GLY A 116 6.31 -16.65 14.30
N ASN A 117 5.25 -17.08 13.63
CA ASN A 117 5.07 -18.44 13.12
C ASN A 117 4.40 -18.40 11.73
N ALA A 118 3.75 -19.49 11.32
CA ALA A 118 3.07 -19.54 10.02
C ALA A 118 1.79 -18.69 9.97
N ASP A 119 1.25 -18.28 11.12
CA ASP A 119 -0.03 -17.60 11.26
C ASP A 119 0.11 -16.11 11.57
N PHE A 120 1.25 -15.68 12.12
CA PHE A 120 1.52 -14.27 12.39
C PHE A 120 3.03 -13.93 12.47
N GLY A 121 3.33 -12.64 12.55
CA GLY A 121 4.67 -12.08 12.71
C GLY A 121 5.43 -11.97 11.39
N VAL A 122 6.73 -11.68 11.50
CA VAL A 122 7.62 -11.51 10.35
C VAL A 122 7.68 -12.78 9.51
N LYS A 123 7.64 -13.97 10.12
CA LYS A 123 7.60 -15.24 9.39
C LYS A 123 6.35 -15.36 8.51
N HIS A 124 5.17 -14.99 9.00
CA HIS A 124 3.95 -15.01 8.20
C HIS A 124 4.00 -13.97 7.07
N ALA A 125 4.38 -12.72 7.39
CA ALA A 125 4.54 -11.65 6.39
C ALA A 125 5.51 -12.06 5.27
N CYS A 126 6.67 -12.61 5.61
CA CYS A 126 7.64 -13.12 4.66
C CYS A 126 7.12 -14.31 3.85
N SER A 127 6.72 -15.39 4.52
CA SER A 127 6.47 -16.66 3.85
C SER A 127 5.14 -16.72 3.10
N LYS A 128 4.14 -15.92 3.51
CA LYS A 128 2.82 -15.89 2.88
C LYS A 128 2.62 -14.70 1.96
N HIS A 129 3.23 -13.55 2.27
CA HIS A 129 2.97 -12.31 1.56
C HIS A 129 4.21 -11.70 0.93
N ASN A 130 5.39 -12.33 1.04
CA ASN A 130 6.65 -11.81 0.51
C ASN A 130 6.98 -10.37 0.97
N ALA A 131 6.56 -9.99 2.17
CA ALA A 131 6.85 -8.68 2.77
C ALA A 131 7.82 -8.89 3.94
N CYS A 132 9.12 -8.88 3.65
CA CYS A 132 10.16 -9.24 4.61
C CYS A 132 10.91 -8.05 5.18
N GLU A 133 11.02 -6.98 4.41
CA GLU A 133 11.89 -5.88 4.79
C GLU A 133 11.33 -5.06 5.94
N LYS A 134 12.20 -4.78 6.91
CA LYS A 134 11.87 -3.94 8.06
C LYS A 134 11.23 -2.63 7.61
N LYS A 135 11.84 -1.95 6.63
CA LYS A 135 11.38 -0.65 6.13
C LYS A 135 9.94 -0.72 5.61
N VAL A 136 9.60 -1.78 4.86
CA VAL A 136 8.26 -2.01 4.32
C VAL A 136 7.27 -2.28 5.46
N ILE A 137 7.65 -3.14 6.41
CA ILE A 137 6.82 -3.51 7.55
C ILE A 137 6.50 -2.30 8.43
N THR A 138 7.51 -1.49 8.75
CA THR A 138 7.38 -0.37 9.70
C THR A 138 6.85 0.90 9.08
N ALA A 139 6.95 1.10 7.76
CA ALA A 139 6.58 2.36 7.12
C ALA A 139 5.14 2.79 7.43
N ALA A 140 4.21 1.84 7.47
CA ALA A 140 2.80 2.11 7.75
C ALA A 140 2.56 2.62 9.19
N TYR A 141 3.34 2.15 10.16
CA TYR A 141 3.19 2.53 11.57
C TYR A 141 3.61 3.99 11.85
N ASN A 142 4.26 4.66 10.91
CA ASN A 142 4.63 6.07 11.02
C ASN A 142 3.44 7.03 10.74
N GLY A 143 2.27 6.50 10.38
CA GLY A 143 1.03 7.26 10.23
C GLY A 143 -0.06 6.78 11.18
N ASN A 144 -1.19 7.45 11.12
CA ASN A 144 -2.41 7.06 11.80
C ASN A 144 -2.89 5.67 11.34
N ALA A 145 -3.56 4.95 12.23
CA ALA A 145 -4.22 3.70 11.84
C ALA A 145 -5.38 3.99 10.88
N ASP A 146 -5.36 3.38 9.70
CA ASP A 146 -6.41 3.56 8.69
C ASP A 146 -7.68 2.79 9.04
N ARG A 147 -7.55 1.65 9.75
CA ARG A 147 -8.70 0.82 10.17
C ARG A 147 -8.48 0.21 11.56
N HIS A 148 -9.59 -0.01 12.25
CA HIS A 148 -9.62 -0.64 13.57
C HIS A 148 -10.74 -1.69 13.64
N PRO A 149 -10.53 -2.88 13.06
CA PRO A 149 -11.59 -3.89 12.96
C PRO A 149 -12.00 -4.51 14.31
N ARG A 150 -11.17 -4.41 15.35
CA ARG A 150 -11.43 -4.94 16.70
C ARG A 150 -10.67 -4.11 17.75
N PRO A 151 -11.09 -4.11 19.04
CA PRO A 151 -10.54 -3.24 20.10
C PRO A 151 -9.01 -3.22 20.26
N THR A 152 -8.31 -4.29 19.89
CA THR A 152 -6.85 -4.41 20.02
C THR A 152 -6.15 -4.60 18.68
N ARG A 153 -6.90 -4.59 17.56
CA ARG A 153 -6.36 -4.82 16.22
C ARG A 153 -6.49 -3.58 15.37
N TYR A 154 -5.37 -3.16 14.81
CA TYR A 154 -5.26 -1.99 13.96
C TYR A 154 -4.62 -2.37 12.63
N GLU A 155 -5.06 -1.71 11.57
CA GLU A 155 -4.45 -1.82 10.25
C GLU A 155 -3.98 -0.44 9.82
N TYR A 156 -2.76 -0.40 9.31
CA TYR A 156 -2.05 0.79 8.88
C TYR A 156 -1.66 0.58 7.43
N ASP A 157 -1.88 1.58 6.60
CA ASP A 157 -1.54 1.58 5.19
C ASP A 157 -0.33 2.49 4.95
N ALA A 158 0.60 1.96 4.18
CA ALA A 158 1.68 2.69 3.55
C ALA A 158 1.52 2.61 2.04
N VAL A 159 2.13 3.55 1.36
CA VAL A 159 2.22 3.58 -0.09
C VAL A 159 3.66 3.42 -0.52
N VAL A 160 3.87 2.65 -1.58
CA VAL A 160 5.09 2.72 -2.36
C VAL A 160 4.83 3.64 -3.53
N ALA A 161 5.51 4.79 -3.53
CA ALA A 161 5.35 5.82 -4.54
C ALA A 161 6.67 6.14 -5.22
N THR A 162 6.60 6.63 -6.46
CA THR A 162 7.75 7.23 -7.13
C THR A 162 8.17 8.52 -6.42
N SER A 163 9.37 9.00 -6.69
CA SER A 163 9.85 10.29 -6.16
C SER A 163 8.95 11.48 -6.51
N GLN A 164 8.24 11.39 -7.63
CA GLN A 164 7.28 12.35 -8.17
C GLN A 164 5.85 12.13 -7.63
N GLY A 165 5.64 11.14 -6.77
CA GLY A 165 4.39 10.88 -6.07
C GLY A 165 3.39 9.99 -6.83
N GLY A 166 3.80 9.28 -7.89
CA GLY A 166 2.93 8.27 -8.51
C GLY A 166 2.83 7.04 -7.61
N ILE A 167 1.63 6.68 -7.14
CA ILE A 167 1.46 5.50 -6.28
C ILE A 167 1.53 4.24 -7.13
N ARG A 168 2.40 3.30 -6.76
CA ARG A 168 2.53 2.00 -7.42
C ARG A 168 1.80 0.89 -6.67
N LEU A 169 1.79 0.98 -5.34
CA LEU A 169 1.26 -0.07 -4.49
C LEU A 169 0.87 0.48 -3.12
N THR A 170 -0.12 -0.14 -2.50
CA THR A 170 -0.42 0.04 -1.07
C THR A 170 0.03 -1.21 -0.31
N VAL A 171 0.77 -1.00 0.78
CA VAL A 171 1.19 -2.01 1.73
C VAL A 171 0.35 -1.84 2.99
N THR A 172 -0.34 -2.90 3.42
CA THR A 172 -1.10 -2.90 4.68
C THR A 172 -0.31 -3.67 5.72
N SER A 173 0.00 -3.03 6.85
CA SER A 173 0.56 -3.65 8.04
C SER A 173 -0.52 -3.80 9.10
N VAL A 174 -0.72 -5.00 9.64
CA VAL A 174 -1.71 -5.29 10.68
C VAL A 174 -0.98 -5.50 12.00
N ALA A 175 -1.41 -4.81 13.05
CA ALA A 175 -0.89 -4.96 14.40
C ALA A 175 -1.96 -5.43 15.39
N GLU A 176 -1.52 -6.21 16.37
CA GLU A 176 -2.30 -6.65 17.52
C GLU A 176 -1.64 -6.11 18.79
N GLN A 177 -2.30 -5.12 19.40
CA GLN A 177 -1.85 -4.46 20.62
C GLN A 177 -2.15 -5.29 21.89
N GLY A 178 -2.96 -6.35 21.76
CA GLY A 178 -3.17 -7.31 22.85
C GLY A 178 -1.95 -8.22 23.07
N THR A 179 -1.80 -8.71 24.30
CA THR A 179 -0.78 -9.73 24.64
C THR A 179 -1.20 -11.16 24.26
N TYR A 180 -2.44 -11.32 23.80
CA TYR A 180 -3.02 -12.59 23.33
C TYR A 180 -3.05 -12.57 21.81
N GLY A 181 -2.61 -13.64 21.16
CA GLY A 181 -2.66 -13.72 19.69
C GLY A 181 -4.10 -13.73 19.12
N PRO A 182 -4.25 -13.78 17.80
CA PRO A 182 -5.58 -13.86 17.17
C PRO A 182 -6.34 -15.13 17.57
N GLY A 183 -7.49 -14.97 18.23
CA GLY A 183 -8.44 -16.06 18.51
C GLY A 183 -8.43 -16.50 19.98
N PRO A 184 -9.40 -17.31 20.42
CA PRO A 184 -9.66 -17.62 21.85
C PRO A 184 -8.63 -18.56 22.49
N THR A 185 -7.77 -19.22 21.72
CA THR A 185 -6.75 -20.18 22.20
C THR A 185 -5.32 -19.70 21.96
N ALA A 186 -5.14 -18.44 21.56
CA ALA A 186 -3.85 -17.95 21.14
C ALA A 186 -2.89 -17.82 22.35
N PRO A 187 -1.63 -18.22 22.25
CA PRO A 187 -0.71 -18.12 23.37
C PRO A 187 -0.47 -16.66 23.78
N HIS A 188 -0.27 -16.44 25.08
CA HIS A 188 0.23 -15.17 25.59
C HIS A 188 1.69 -14.94 25.15
N THR A 189 2.05 -13.68 24.96
CA THR A 189 3.44 -13.27 24.86
C THR A 189 4.15 -13.46 26.21
N PRO A 190 5.29 -14.18 26.25
CA PRO A 190 5.99 -14.44 27.51
C PRO A 190 6.57 -13.19 28.19
N ASP A 191 6.77 -12.11 27.44
CA ASP A 191 7.36 -10.86 27.89
C ASP A 191 6.32 -9.81 28.33
N GLY A 192 5.02 -10.14 28.30
CA GLY A 192 3.94 -9.22 28.67
C GLY A 192 3.75 -8.04 27.72
N ARG A 193 4.48 -7.98 26.61
CA ARG A 193 4.34 -6.95 25.56
C ARG A 193 3.30 -7.38 24.53
N PRO A 194 2.75 -6.45 23.73
CA PRO A 194 1.84 -6.81 22.66
C PRO A 194 2.38 -7.89 21.71
N ILE A 195 1.48 -8.58 21.01
CA ILE A 195 1.85 -9.44 19.88
C ILE A 195 2.57 -8.61 18.81
N GLY A 196 2.09 -7.38 18.58
CA GLY A 196 2.66 -6.42 17.64
C GLY A 196 2.31 -6.76 16.20
N THR A 197 3.27 -6.73 15.28
CA THR A 197 3.01 -7.02 13.86
C THR A 197 2.46 -8.43 13.68
N VAL A 198 1.23 -8.54 13.17
CA VAL A 198 0.57 -9.81 12.85
C VAL A 198 0.86 -10.23 11.42
N THR A 199 0.69 -9.31 10.47
CA THR A 199 0.96 -9.58 9.05
C THR A 199 1.25 -8.27 8.32
N VAL A 200 1.91 -8.37 7.18
CA VAL A 200 2.11 -7.29 6.23
C VAL A 200 1.88 -7.87 4.84
N PHE A 201 1.10 -7.17 4.02
CA PHE A 201 0.77 -7.62 2.67
C PHE A 201 0.56 -6.46 1.71
N CYS A 202 0.66 -6.75 0.41
CA CYS A 202 0.48 -5.79 -0.65
C CYS A 202 -0.94 -5.88 -1.22
N ARG A 203 -1.67 -4.78 -1.22
CA ARG A 203 -3.06 -4.76 -1.68
C ARG A 203 -3.19 -5.08 -3.15
N GLY A 204 -4.20 -5.87 -3.48
CA GLY A 204 -4.45 -6.32 -4.86
C GLY A 204 -3.44 -7.35 -5.36
N GLN A 205 -2.54 -7.84 -4.49
CA GLN A 205 -1.54 -8.85 -4.82
C GLN A 205 -1.77 -10.11 -3.98
N THR A 206 -1.50 -11.28 -4.56
CA THR A 206 -1.45 -12.54 -3.80
C THR A 206 -0.19 -12.60 -2.92
N VAL A 207 0.93 -12.09 -3.45
CA VAL A 207 2.21 -11.91 -2.77
C VAL A 207 2.79 -10.56 -3.19
N CYS A 208 3.51 -9.88 -2.30
CA CYS A 208 4.23 -8.67 -2.66
C CYS A 208 5.25 -8.95 -3.78
N PRO A 209 5.38 -8.05 -4.76
CA PRO A 209 6.45 -8.16 -5.76
C PRO A 209 7.83 -8.12 -5.11
N ASP A 210 8.79 -8.88 -5.67
CA ASP A 210 10.14 -9.01 -5.08
C ASP A 210 10.84 -7.67 -4.89
N TRP A 211 10.67 -6.72 -5.82
CA TRP A 211 11.28 -5.38 -5.76
C TRP A 211 10.85 -4.58 -4.53
N VAL A 212 9.74 -4.93 -3.86
CA VAL A 212 9.34 -4.30 -2.59
C VAL A 212 10.35 -4.59 -1.48
N ASN A 213 11.01 -5.75 -1.53
CA ASN A 213 12.05 -6.13 -0.57
C ASN A 213 13.44 -5.54 -0.92
N ASP A 214 13.56 -4.77 -2.00
CA ASP A 214 14.79 -4.08 -2.40
C ASP A 214 14.74 -2.56 -2.10
N LEU A 215 13.72 -2.10 -1.38
CA LEU A 215 13.43 -0.67 -1.08
C LEU A 215 14.25 -0.03 0.04
#